data_AF-A0A5R9E8A3-F1
#
_entry.id   AF-A0A5R9E8A3-F1
#
_cell.length_a   1.000
_cell.length_b   1.000
_cell.length_c   1.000
_cell.angle_alpha   90.00
_cell.angle_beta   90.00
_cell.angle_gamma   90.00
#
_symmetry.space_group_name_H-M   'P 1'
#
loop_
_entity.id
_entity.type
_entity.pdbx_description
1 polymer ?
#
loop_
_entity_poly.entity_id
_entity_poly.type
_entity_poly.pdbx_seq_one_letter_code
_entity_poly.pdbx_strand_id
1 'polypeptide(L)'
;MPTERVLVDEEILSRLLDIAYDVLGIECDPQGNFFEYGDSLAATQMCSLATNRHGWNITARDVFAWESFTLLAGAIERDEAEREALERKRET
;
A
#
# COMPACT_ATOMS: atom_id res chain seq x y z
N MET A 1 20.98 8.50 14.48
CA MET A 1 20.65 8.55 13.04
C MET A 1 19.21 9.02 12.96
N PRO A 2 18.87 10.18 12.37
CA PRO A 2 17.48 10.54 12.20
C PRO A 2 16.98 9.76 10.99
N THR A 3 16.18 8.73 11.24
CA THR A 3 15.35 8.13 10.19
C THR A 3 14.43 9.24 9.74
N GLU A 4 14.62 9.70 8.50
CA GLU A 4 13.72 10.64 7.84
C GLU A 4 12.32 10.03 7.91
N ARG A 5 11.53 10.46 8.90
CA ARG A 5 10.16 10.00 9.10
C ARG A 5 9.39 10.50 7.89
N VAL A 6 9.34 9.68 6.85
CA VAL A 6 8.28 9.78 5.87
C VAL A 6 7.00 9.73 6.69
N LEU A 7 6.33 10.88 6.81
CA LEU A 7 5.05 11.01 7.49
C LEU A 7 4.02 10.35 6.60
N VAL A 8 4.03 9.02 6.58
CA VAL A 8 2.92 8.21 6.13
C VAL A 8 2.16 7.76 7.35
N ASP A 9 0.84 7.63 7.22
CA ASP A 9 0.04 7.01 8.26
C ASP A 9 0.59 5.62 8.58
N GLU A 10 1.17 5.47 9.78
CA GLU A 10 1.71 4.21 10.30
C GLU A 10 0.63 3.11 10.28
N GLU A 11 -0.65 3.51 10.37
CA GLU A 11 -1.78 2.60 10.28
C GLU A 11 -1.97 2.01 8.87
N ILE A 12 -1.86 2.83 7.81
CA ILE A 12 -1.94 2.35 6.41
C ILE A 12 -0.75 1.43 6.14
N LEU A 13 0.45 1.85 6.55
CA LEU A 13 1.66 1.06 6.39
C LEU A 13 1.56 -0.29 7.12
N SER A 14 1.09 -0.30 8.36
CA SER A 14 0.93 -1.53 9.14
C SER A 14 -0.08 -2.49 8.50
N ARG A 15 -1.22 -1.98 8.01
CA ARG A 15 -2.23 -2.78 7.31
C ARG A 15 -1.71 -3.34 5.99
N LEU A 16 -0.94 -2.55 5.27
CA LEU A 16 -0.29 -2.96 4.03
C LEU A 16 0.72 -4.10 4.27
N LEU A 17 1.52 -3.99 5.33
CA LEU A 17 2.46 -5.04 5.74
C LEU A 17 1.74 -6.31 6.24
N ASP A 18 0.61 -6.18 6.92
CA ASP A 18 -0.23 -7.32 7.31
C ASP A 18 -0.75 -8.08 6.07
N ILE A 19 -1.22 -7.36 5.06
CA ILE A 19 -1.65 -7.96 3.79
C ILE A 19 -0.45 -8.62 3.08
N ALA A 20 0.71 -7.96 3.07
CA ALA A 20 1.92 -8.54 2.50
C ALA A 20 2.29 -9.84 3.23
N TYR A 21 2.24 -9.86 4.56
CA TYR A 21 2.48 -11.03 5.38
C TYR A 21 1.48 -12.15 5.09
N ASP A 22 0.20 -11.85 4.90
CA ASP A 22 -0.84 -12.82 4.55
C ASP A 22 -0.56 -13.52 3.20
N VAL A 23 0.00 -12.77 2.23
CA VAL A 23 0.33 -13.29 0.88
C VAL A 23 1.68 -14.01 0.84
N LEU A 24 2.71 -13.40 1.43
CA LEU A 24 4.09 -13.85 1.33
C LEU A 24 4.48 -14.83 2.46
N GLY A 25 3.76 -14.80 3.58
CA GLY A 25 4.06 -15.57 4.77
C GLY A 25 5.32 -15.10 5.52
N ILE A 26 5.86 -13.93 5.18
CA ILE A 26 7.07 -13.37 5.78
C ILE A 26 6.90 -11.89 6.11
N GLU A 27 7.63 -11.44 7.14
CA GLU A 27 7.60 -10.06 7.60
C GLU A 27 8.44 -9.19 6.66
N CYS A 28 7.80 -8.29 5.92
CA CYS A 28 8.46 -7.41 4.97
C CYS A 28 9.00 -6.15 5.66
N ASP A 29 10.17 -5.68 5.21
CA ASP A 29 10.72 -4.42 5.68
C ASP A 29 9.90 -3.23 5.11
N PRO A 30 9.48 -2.25 5.92
CA PRO A 30 8.72 -1.09 5.44
C PRO A 30 9.45 -0.23 4.39
N GLN A 31 10.78 -0.23 4.43
CA GLN A 31 11.65 0.45 3.48
C GLN A 31 12.15 -0.49 2.38
N GLY A 32 11.88 -1.79 2.51
CA GLY A 32 12.24 -2.82 1.53
C GLY A 32 11.29 -2.86 0.34
N ASN A 33 11.78 -3.42 -0.75
CA ASN A 33 11.00 -3.58 -1.97
C ASN A 33 10.22 -4.91 -1.93
N PHE A 34 8.94 -4.88 -2.30
CA PHE A 34 8.10 -6.07 -2.38
C PHE A 34 8.70 -7.17 -3.27
N PHE A 35 9.34 -6.80 -4.38
CA PHE A 35 9.94 -7.75 -5.33
C PHE A 35 11.21 -8.44 -4.83
N GLU A 36 11.80 -7.97 -3.73
CA GLU A 36 12.87 -8.73 -3.06
C GLU A 36 12.33 -9.93 -2.27
N TYR A 37 11.05 -9.88 -1.91
CA TYR A 37 10.37 -10.88 -1.09
C TYR A 37 9.36 -11.71 -1.90
N GLY A 38 8.83 -11.17 -3.00
CA GLY A 38 7.76 -11.79 -3.79
C GLY A 38 7.82 -11.59 -5.29
N ASP A 39 6.86 -12.23 -5.97
CA ASP A 39 6.71 -12.18 -7.43
C ASP A 39 5.46 -11.39 -7.86
N SER A 40 5.31 -11.18 -9.16
CA SER A 40 4.14 -10.53 -9.78
C SER A 40 2.80 -11.15 -9.39
N LEU A 41 2.77 -12.46 -9.11
CA LEU A 41 1.57 -13.15 -8.63
C LEU A 41 1.19 -12.69 -7.22
N ALA A 42 2.17 -12.61 -6.32
CA ALA A 42 1.97 -12.12 -4.96
C ALA A 42 1.54 -10.64 -4.97
N ALA A 43 2.13 -9.82 -5.83
CA ALA A 43 1.72 -8.42 -6.00
C ALA A 43 0.24 -8.31 -6.43
N THR A 44 -0.20 -9.16 -7.36
CA THR A 44 -1.60 -9.19 -7.82
C THR A 44 -2.57 -9.65 -6.72
N GLN A 45 -2.17 -10.66 -5.93
CA GLN A 45 -2.95 -11.12 -4.77
C GLN A 45 -3.02 -10.03 -3.69
N MET A 46 -1.91 -9.37 -3.39
CA MET A 46 -1.83 -8.24 -2.46
C MET A 46 -2.77 -7.12 -2.89
N CYS A 47 -2.77 -6.74 -4.17
CA CYS A 47 -3.70 -5.74 -4.72
C CYS A 47 -5.16 -6.17 -4.52
N SER A 48 -5.47 -7.45 -4.79
CA SER A 48 -6.82 -7.98 -4.63
C SER A 48 -7.28 -7.95 -3.17
N LEU A 49 -6.39 -8.27 -2.23
CA LEU A 49 -6.66 -8.22 -0.79
C LEU A 49 -6.79 -6.78 -0.27
N ALA A 50 -5.95 -5.87 -0.73
CA ALA A 50 -6.03 -4.45 -0.40
C ALA A 50 -7.37 -3.84 -0.85
N THR A 51 -7.79 -4.13 -2.08
CA THR A 51 -9.10 -3.73 -2.59
C THR A 51 -10.24 -4.38 -1.79
N ASN A 52 -10.11 -5.66 -1.42
CA ASN A 52 -11.19 -6.38 -0.73
C ASN A 52 -11.33 -5.98 0.75
N ARG A 53 -10.22 -5.86 1.50
CA ARG A 53 -10.22 -5.54 2.94
C ARG A 53 -10.44 -4.06 3.21
N HIS A 54 -9.85 -3.18 2.40
CA HIS A 54 -9.83 -1.74 2.66
C HIS A 54 -10.43 -0.89 1.54
N GLY A 55 -10.82 -1.48 0.41
CA GLY A 55 -11.32 -0.71 -0.74
C GLY A 55 -10.22 0.02 -1.51
N TRP A 56 -8.94 -0.22 -1.18
CA TRP A 56 -7.81 0.47 -1.81
C TRP A 56 -7.61 -0.01 -3.24
N ASN A 57 -7.60 0.92 -4.19
CA ASN A 57 -7.51 0.56 -5.60
C ASN A 57 -6.05 0.59 -6.08
N ILE A 58 -5.28 -0.38 -5.59
CA ILE A 58 -3.87 -0.52 -5.91
C ILE A 58 -3.71 -1.46 -7.10
N THR A 59 -2.82 -1.14 -8.05
CA THR A 59 -2.48 -2.06 -9.14
C THR A 59 -1.10 -2.66 -8.95
N ALA A 60 -0.87 -3.85 -9.53
CA ALA A 60 0.46 -4.48 -9.52
C ALA A 60 1.52 -3.57 -10.19
N ARG A 61 1.10 -2.66 -11.08
CA ARG A 61 1.97 -1.64 -11.66
C ARG A 61 2.42 -0.61 -10.64
N ASP A 62 1.54 -0.19 -9.76
CA ASP A 62 1.88 0.72 -8.66
C ASP A 62 2.85 0.03 -7.71
N VAL A 63 2.55 -1.21 -7.29
CA VAL A 63 3.46 -2.01 -6.45
C VAL A 63 4.86 -2.14 -7.09
N PHE A 64 4.94 -2.24 -8.43
CA PHE A 64 6.22 -2.23 -9.17
C PHE A 64 6.89 -0.85 -9.26
N ALA A 65 6.09 0.22 -9.33
CA ALA A 65 6.58 1.58 -9.43
C ALA A 65 7.13 2.10 -8.10
N TRP A 66 6.65 1.57 -6.99
CA TRP A 66 7.07 1.96 -5.65
C TRP A 66 8.14 1.00 -5.11
N GLU A 67 9.35 1.50 -4.91
CA GLU A 67 10.48 0.71 -4.40
C GLU A 67 10.37 0.38 -2.90
N SER A 68 9.35 0.90 -2.19
CA SER A 68 9.12 0.59 -0.78
C SER A 68 7.64 0.62 -0.38
N PHE A 69 7.29 -0.18 0.63
CA PHE A 69 5.96 -0.19 1.25
C PHE A 69 5.56 1.18 1.81
N THR A 70 6.53 1.94 2.30
CA THR A 70 6.32 3.31 2.80
C THR A 70 5.84 4.24 1.69
N LEU A 71 6.46 4.19 0.51
CA LEU A 71 6.00 4.99 -0.64
C LEU A 71 4.61 4.54 -1.12
N LEU A 72 4.37 3.23 -1.13
CA LEU A 72 3.08 2.67 -1.49
C LEU A 72 1.96 3.12 -0.52
N ALA A 73 2.22 3.12 0.79
CA ALA A 73 1.29 3.61 1.80
C ALA A 73 0.91 5.09 1.57
N GLY A 74 1.87 5.95 1.26
CA GLY A 74 1.59 7.35 0.94
C GLY A 74 0.85 7.56 -0.37
N ALA A 75 0.96 6.63 -1.33
CA ALA A 75 0.15 6.65 -2.54
C ALA A 75 -1.31 6.28 -2.24
N ILE A 76 -1.53 5.29 -1.37
CA ILE A 76 -2.86 4.86 -0.93
C ILE A 76 -3.56 5.97 -0.16
N GLU A 77 -2.87 6.59 0.80
CA GLU A 77 -3.40 7.71 1.59
C GLU A 77 -3.93 8.84 0.68
N ARG A 78 -3.17 9.16 -0.37
CA ARG A 78 -3.56 10.18 -1.35
C ARG A 78 -4.76 9.74 -2.20
N ASP A 79 -4.82 8.48 -2.64
CA ASP A 79 -5.96 7.96 -3.41
C ASP A 79 -7.24 7.96 -2.57
N GLU A 80 -7.15 7.59 -1.29
CA GLU A 80 -8.27 7.61 -0.34
C GLU A 80 -8.77 9.05 -0.10
N ALA A 81 -7.86 9.99 0.17
CA ALA A 81 -8.20 11.40 0.33
C ALA A 81 -8.84 12.01 -0.94
N GLU A 82 -8.37 11.62 -2.13
CA GLU A 82 -8.91 12.08 -3.41
C GLU A 82 -10.31 11.50 -3.66
N ARG A 83 -10.56 10.23 -3.32
CA ARG A 83 -11.89 9.61 -3.39
C ARG A 83 -12.89 10.31 -2.48
N GLU A 84 -12.53 10.52 -1.21
CA GLU A 84 -13.39 11.23 -0.26
C GLU A 84 -13.70 12.66 -0.73
N ALA A 85 -12.74 13.34 -1.35
CA ALA A 85 -12.95 14.66 -1.92
C ALA A 85 -13.89 14.63 -3.15
N LEU A 86 -13.80 13.58 -3.97
CA LEU A 86 -14.66 13.40 -5.15
C LEU A 86 -16.10 13.01 -4.76
N GLU A 87 -16.28 12.17 -3.74
CA GLU A 87 -17.59 11.79 -3.21
C GLU A 87 -18.32 13.01 -2.64
N ARG A 88 -17.64 13.82 -1.81
CA ARG A 88 -18.21 15.07 -1.27
C ARG A 88 -18.64 16.07 -2.36
N LYS A 89 -17.92 16.12 -3.48
CA LYS A 89 -18.27 16.97 -4.63
C LYS A 89 -19.45 16.46 -5.45
N ARG A 90 -19.80 15.18 -5.34
CA ARG A 90 -20.97 14.59 -6.03
C ARG A 90 -22.27 14.78 -5.25
N GLU A 91 -22.19 15.02 -3.95
CA GLU A 91 -23.34 15.29 -3.08
C GLU A 91 -23.70 16.78 -2.96
N THR A 92 -22.95 17.67 -3.62
CA THR A 92 -23.23 19.13 -3.70
C THR A 92 -23.64 19.52 -5.11
#